data_AF-A0A521I3E2-F1
#
_entry.id   AF-A0A521I3E2-F1
#
_cell.length_a   1.000
_cell.length_b   1.000
_cell.length_c   1.000
_cell.angle_alpha   90.00
_cell.angle_beta   90.00
_cell.angle_gamma   90.00
#
_symmetry.space_group_name_H-M   'P 1'
#
loop_
_entity.id
_entity.type
_entity.pdbx_description
1 polymer ?
#
loop_
_entity_poly.entity_id
_entity_poly.type
_entity_poly.pdbx_seq_one_letter_code
_entity_poly.pdbx_strand_id
1 'polypeptide(L)'
;MTETHSKPRIATVWLDGCSGCHMSFLDLDERLIDVTTRADLVYSPLVDTKEFPDEVDVTLVEGAVSSEEDLEKIKHIRAHTKILVSFGDCAVTANIPAMRNPFGANAILQRAYIENV
;
A
#
# COMPACT_ATOMS: atom_id res chain seq x y z
N MET A 1 7.32 -0.36 29.73
CA MET A 1 8.20 0.71 29.23
C MET A 1 7.63 1.16 27.90
N THR A 2 6.83 2.22 27.89
CA THR A 2 6.30 2.80 26.65
C THR A 2 7.26 3.90 26.23
N GLU A 3 8.09 3.64 25.22
CA GLU A 3 8.82 4.71 24.53
C GLU A 3 7.78 5.66 23.93
N THR A 4 7.70 6.88 24.45
CA THR A 4 6.92 7.94 23.83
C THR A 4 7.67 8.42 22.60
N HIS A 5 7.40 7.81 21.44
CA HIS A 5 7.77 8.41 20.16
C HIS A 5 7.12 9.80 20.07
N SER A 6 7.92 10.85 19.88
CA SER A 6 7.40 12.23 19.89
C SER A 6 6.58 12.57 18.64
N LYS A 7 6.77 11.80 17.55
CA LYS A 7 6.06 11.94 16.29
C LYS A 7 5.29 10.65 15.95
N PRO A 8 4.09 10.75 15.34
CA PRO A 8 3.39 9.60 14.80
C PRO A 8 4.23 8.85 13.76
N ARG A 9 4.23 7.52 13.84
CA ARG A 9 4.89 6.63 12.89
C ARG A 9 3.91 6.29 11.77
N ILE A 10 4.26 6.69 10.55
CA ILE A 10 3.44 6.49 9.35
C ILE A 10 4.11 5.48 8.42
N ALA A 11 3.32 4.60 7.82
CA ALA A 11 3.75 3.73 6.75
C ALA A 11 2.88 3.90 5.49
N THR A 12 3.45 3.62 4.33
CA THR A 12 2.70 3.51 3.08
C THR A 12 3.03 2.20 2.38
N VAL A 13 2.06 1.60 1.67
CA VAL A 13 2.21 0.25 1.09
C VAL A 13 1.59 0.18 -0.30
N TRP A 14 2.24 -0.55 -1.20
CA TRP A 14 1.67 -1.03 -2.46
C TRP A 14 1.21 -2.48 -2.36
N LEU A 15 -0.06 -2.69 -2.70
CA LEU A 15 -0.62 -3.96 -3.16
C LEU A 15 -0.77 -3.90 -4.70
N ASP A 16 -1.85 -4.43 -5.27
CA ASP A 16 -2.15 -4.34 -6.69
C ASP A 16 -2.71 -2.97 -7.07
N GLY A 17 -1.80 -2.03 -7.32
CA GLY A 17 -2.10 -0.67 -7.72
C GLY A 17 -1.15 -0.18 -8.82
N CYS A 18 -1.43 1.02 -9.33
CA CYS A 18 -0.61 1.64 -10.38
C CYS A 18 0.47 2.58 -9.84
N SER A 19 0.68 2.63 -8.53
CA SER A 19 1.48 3.63 -7.79
C SER A 19 0.96 5.07 -7.86
N GLY A 20 -0.18 5.30 -8.51
CA GLY A 20 -0.74 6.63 -8.73
C GLY A 20 -1.15 7.35 -7.44
N CYS A 21 -1.57 6.61 -6.39
CA CYS A 21 -1.91 7.27 -5.13
C CYS A 21 -0.65 7.74 -4.41
N HIS A 22 0.44 6.97 -4.48
CA HIS A 22 1.75 7.42 -3.99
C HIS A 22 2.32 8.58 -4.82
N MET A 23 2.14 8.59 -6.15
CA MET A 23 2.54 9.76 -6.95
C MET A 23 1.75 11.00 -6.54
N SER A 24 0.43 10.88 -6.34
CA SER A 24 -0.38 11.99 -5.81
C SER A 24 0.01 12.41 -4.39
N PHE A 25 0.56 11.50 -3.57
CA PHE A 25 1.16 11.85 -2.27
C PHE A 25 2.48 12.62 -2.45
N LEU A 26 3.28 12.27 -3.46
CA LEU A 26 4.52 12.98 -3.80
C LEU A 26 4.26 14.35 -4.43
N ASP A 27 3.15 14.52 -5.14
CA ASP A 27 2.65 15.81 -5.65
C ASP A 27 2.21 16.79 -4.54
N LEU A 28 2.54 16.50 -3.27
CA LEU A 28 2.55 17.50 -2.21
C LEU A 28 3.74 18.46 -2.31
N ASP A 29 4.73 18.16 -3.16
CA ASP A 29 5.89 18.99 -3.44
C ASP A 29 6.63 19.42 -2.16
N GLU A 30 6.85 20.72 -1.95
CA GLU A 30 7.54 21.26 -0.77
C GLU A 30 6.81 20.93 0.54
N ARG A 31 5.51 20.66 0.50
CA ARG A 31 4.72 20.33 1.71
C ARG A 31 5.07 18.95 2.26
N LEU A 32 5.78 18.12 1.51
CA LEU A 32 6.38 16.90 2.05
C LEU A 32 7.36 17.21 3.18
N ILE A 33 8.07 18.34 3.11
CA ILE A 33 8.98 18.77 4.19
C ILE A 33 8.18 18.93 5.49
N ASP A 34 7.02 19.60 5.45
CA ASP A 34 6.14 19.72 6.61
C ASP A 34 5.68 18.36 7.16
N VAL A 35 5.38 17.40 6.29
CA VAL A 35 5.02 16.03 6.70
C VAL A 35 6.17 15.39 7.48
N THR A 36 7.41 15.47 7.00
CA THR A 36 8.58 14.90 7.68
C THR A 36 8.89 15.57 9.03
N THR A 37 8.50 16.84 9.21
CA THR A 37 8.64 17.51 10.51
C THR A 37 7.61 17.03 11.54
N ARG A 38 6.46 16.51 11.08
CA ARG A 38 5.32 16.13 11.95
C ARG A 38 5.18 14.63 12.17
N ALA A 39 5.69 13.81 11.27
CA ALA A 39 5.57 12.36 11.32
C ALA A 39 6.82 11.66 10.79
N ASP A 40 7.06 10.45 11.26
CA ASP A 40 8.18 9.61 10.82
C ASP A 40 7.68 8.56 9.83
N LEU A 41 8.21 8.59 8.60
CA LEU A 41 7.91 7.58 7.58
C LEU A 41 8.77 6.34 7.82
N VAL A 42 8.19 5.31 8.43
CA VAL A 42 8.95 4.13 8.90
C VAL A 42 9.01 3.00 7.88
N TYR A 43 8.05 2.95 6.97
CA TYR A 43 7.96 1.95 5.90
C TYR A 43 7.27 2.56 4.69
N SER A 44 7.84 2.37 3.51
CA SER A 44 7.29 2.84 2.24
C SER A 44 8.03 2.15 1.09
N PRO A 45 7.39 1.90 -0.07
CA PRO A 45 8.09 1.58 -1.31
C PRO A 45 9.14 2.62 -1.71
N LEU A 46 9.05 3.83 -1.16
CA LEU A 46 9.95 4.97 -1.42
C LEU A 46 11.14 5.04 -0.45
N VAL A 47 11.22 4.16 0.55
CA VAL A 47 12.33 4.10 1.51
C VAL A 47 12.91 2.69 1.56
N ASP A 48 14.10 2.55 2.13
CA ASP A 48 14.83 1.29 2.08
C ASP A 48 14.39 0.24 3.11
N THR A 49 13.53 0.58 4.07
CA THR A 49 12.99 -0.37 5.05
C THR A 49 12.25 -1.51 4.35
N LYS A 50 12.77 -2.74 4.47
CA LYS A 50 12.20 -3.92 3.80
C LYS A 50 11.17 -4.66 4.63
N GLU A 51 11.35 -4.67 5.95
CA GLU A 51 10.44 -5.32 6.89
C GLU A 51 9.42 -4.32 7.44
N PHE A 52 8.15 -4.71 7.52
CA PHE A 52 7.13 -3.87 8.11
C PHE A 52 7.32 -3.81 9.63
N PRO A 53 7.50 -2.63 10.24
CA PRO A 53 7.83 -2.54 11.64
C PRO A 53 6.59 -2.73 12.54
N ASP A 54 6.83 -3.12 13.79
CA ASP A 54 5.77 -3.20 14.81
C ASP A 54 5.26 -1.82 15.23
N GLU A 55 4.02 -1.77 15.73
CA GLU A 55 3.38 -0.61 16.36
C GLU A 55 3.32 0.67 15.49
N VAL A 56 2.96 0.53 14.21
CA VAL A 56 2.75 1.69 13.31
C VAL A 56 1.43 2.40 13.66
N ASP A 57 1.48 3.72 13.77
CA ASP A 57 0.29 4.51 14.15
C ASP A 57 -0.71 4.63 13.01
N VAL A 58 -0.24 4.96 11.80
CA VAL A 58 -1.09 5.10 10.62
C VAL A 58 -0.43 4.43 9.41
N THR A 59 -1.16 3.57 8.72
CA THR A 59 -0.70 2.96 7.46
C THR A 59 -1.66 3.28 6.32
N LEU A 60 -1.11 3.87 5.26
CA LEU A 60 -1.80 4.13 3.99
C LEU A 60 -1.58 2.96 3.04
N VAL A 61 -2.65 2.25 2.68
CA VAL A 61 -2.57 1.08 1.80
C VAL A 61 -3.17 1.43 0.45
N GLU A 62 -2.35 1.46 -0.59
CA GLU A 62 -2.78 1.58 -1.97
C GLU A 62 -2.91 0.21 -2.63
N GLY A 63 -3.88 0.08 -3.53
CA GLY A 63 -4.04 -1.09 -4.38
C GLY A 63 -5.07 -2.10 -3.87
N ALA A 64 -5.49 -2.97 -4.77
CA ALA A 64 -6.40 -4.08 -4.49
C ALA A 64 -5.62 -5.31 -3.97
N VAL A 65 -6.34 -6.28 -3.41
CA VAL A 65 -5.77 -7.60 -3.09
C VAL A 65 -5.99 -8.53 -4.28
N SER A 66 -4.94 -8.85 -5.02
CA SER A 66 -5.05 -9.62 -6.27
C SER A 66 -4.28 -10.94 -6.28
N SER A 67 -3.38 -11.14 -5.32
CA SER A 67 -2.58 -12.35 -5.16
C SER A 67 -2.60 -12.87 -3.72
N GLU A 68 -2.10 -14.09 -3.52
CA GLU A 68 -1.90 -14.63 -2.17
C GLU A 68 -0.86 -13.80 -1.39
N GLU A 69 0.18 -13.30 -2.07
CA GLU A 69 1.18 -12.41 -1.47
C GLU A 69 0.54 -11.10 -0.97
N ASP A 70 -0.35 -10.48 -1.77
CA ASP A 70 -1.08 -9.28 -1.31
C ASP A 70 -1.92 -9.56 -0.07
N LEU A 71 -2.58 -10.73 -0.03
CA LEU A 71 -3.43 -11.15 1.08
C LEU A 71 -2.62 -11.38 2.36
N GLU A 72 -1.46 -12.04 2.25
CA GLU A 72 -0.54 -12.24 3.36
C GLU A 72 0.02 -10.91 3.86
N LYS A 73 0.46 -10.06 2.94
CA LYS A 73 1.01 -8.74 3.22
C LYS A 73 0.01 -7.85 3.96
N ILE A 74 -1.23 -7.73 3.48
CA ILE A 74 -2.24 -6.87 4.13
C ILE A 74 -2.66 -7.38 5.51
N LYS A 75 -2.71 -8.71 5.70
CA LYS A 75 -2.96 -9.30 7.03
C LYS A 75 -1.82 -8.99 8.00
N HIS A 76 -0.58 -9.13 7.54
CA HIS A 76 0.60 -8.77 8.33
C HIS A 76 0.59 -7.28 8.71
N ILE A 77 0.33 -6.38 7.75
CA ILE A 77 0.25 -4.94 7.99
C ILE A 77 -0.86 -4.59 8.98
N ARG A 78 -2.05 -5.20 8.83
CA ARG A 78 -3.19 -4.96 9.72
C ARG A 78 -2.88 -5.36 11.17
N ALA A 79 -2.12 -6.43 11.39
CA ALA A 79 -1.74 -6.89 12.72
C ALA A 79 -0.79 -5.91 13.44
N HIS A 80 0.05 -5.18 12.69
CA HIS A 80 1.08 -4.29 13.23
C HIS A 80 0.74 -2.79 13.11
N THR A 81 -0.49 -2.47 12.70
CA THR A 81 -0.97 -1.10 12.48
C THR A 81 -2.11 -0.76 13.44
N LYS A 82 -2.11 0.45 14.02
CA LYS A 82 -3.25 0.98 14.80
C LYS A 82 -4.37 1.47 13.87
N ILE A 83 -4.08 2.41 12.97
CA ILE A 83 -5.04 2.95 12.00
C ILE A 83 -4.63 2.54 10.58
N LEU A 84 -5.49 1.79 9.89
CA LEU A 84 -5.28 1.39 8.51
C LEU A 84 -6.24 2.15 7.60
N VAL A 85 -5.71 2.78 6.56
CA VAL A 85 -6.46 3.64 5.64
C VAL A 85 -6.41 3.04 4.23
N SER A 86 -7.58 2.81 3.64
CA SER A 86 -7.69 2.53 2.19
C SER A 86 -7.32 3.80 1.43
N PHE A 87 -6.15 3.79 0.80
CA PHE A 87 -5.57 4.93 0.13
C PHE A 87 -5.75 4.81 -1.39
N GLY A 88 -6.82 5.44 -1.89
CA GLY A 88 -7.19 5.45 -3.30
C GLY A 88 -8.28 4.44 -3.67
N ASP A 89 -8.85 4.60 -4.86
CA ASP A 89 -10.05 3.86 -5.26
C ASP A 89 -9.80 2.36 -5.46
N CYS A 90 -8.61 1.96 -5.94
CA CYS A 90 -8.24 0.54 -5.96
C CYS A 90 -8.26 -0.10 -4.57
N ALA A 91 -7.88 0.63 -3.51
CA ALA A 91 -7.92 0.11 -2.14
C ALA A 91 -9.33 0.11 -1.52
N VAL A 92 -10.25 0.91 -2.06
CA VAL A 92 -11.64 1.01 -1.56
C VAL A 92 -12.57 0.03 -2.29
N THR A 93 -12.47 -0.03 -3.63
CA THR A 93 -13.42 -0.74 -4.48
C THR A 93 -12.77 -1.74 -5.45
N ALA A 94 -11.43 -1.89 -5.39
CA ALA A 94 -10.63 -2.66 -6.35
C ALA A 94 -10.62 -2.14 -7.80
N ASN A 95 -11.52 -1.22 -8.18
CA ASN A 95 -11.57 -0.48 -9.46
C ASN A 95 -10.99 -1.25 -10.68
N ILE A 96 -9.90 -0.76 -11.28
CA ILE A 96 -9.34 -1.31 -12.53
C ILE A 96 -8.87 -2.76 -12.36
N PRO A 97 -8.11 -3.12 -11.30
CA PRO A 97 -7.83 -4.52 -10.98
C PRO A 97 -9.06 -5.45 -10.99
N ALA A 98 -10.21 -4.98 -10.48
CA ALA A 98 -11.42 -5.79 -10.41
C ALA A 98 -12.10 -6.04 -11.76
N MET A 99 -11.73 -5.32 -12.83
CA MET A 99 -12.26 -5.56 -14.17
C MET A 99 -11.95 -6.97 -14.69
N ARG A 100 -10.94 -7.65 -14.12
CA ARG A 100 -10.62 -9.05 -14.45
C ARG A 100 -11.56 -10.07 -13.82
N ASN A 101 -12.31 -9.69 -12.79
CA ASN A 101 -13.12 -10.60 -11.98
C ASN A 101 -14.15 -11.42 -12.79
N PRO A 102 -14.84 -10.87 -13.80
CA PRO A 102 -15.77 -11.65 -14.63
C PRO A 102 -15.12 -12.75 -15.47
N PHE A 103 -13.81 -12.64 -15.75
CA PHE A 103 -13.07 -13.58 -16.60
C PHE A 103 -12.31 -14.64 -15.79
N GLY A 104 -11.96 -14.31 -14.54
CA GLY A 104 -11.14 -15.16 -13.67
C GLY A 104 -9.66 -15.18 -14.05
N ALA A 105 -8.81 -15.56 -13.10
CA ALA A 105 -7.35 -15.48 -13.25
C ALA A 105 -6.81 -16.30 -14.44
N ASN A 106 -7.32 -17.51 -14.66
CA ASN A 106 -6.83 -18.40 -15.73
C ASN A 106 -6.99 -17.78 -17.13
N ALA A 107 -8.12 -17.15 -17.43
CA ALA A 107 -8.34 -16.52 -18.73
C ALA A 107 -7.34 -15.39 -18.98
N ILE A 108 -7.05 -14.58 -17.96
CA ILE A 108 -6.07 -13.49 -18.04
C ILE A 108 -4.65 -14.04 -18.24
N LEU A 109 -4.27 -15.08 -17.52
CA LEU A 109 -2.94 -15.69 -17.63
C LEU A 109 -2.72 -16.36 -19.00
N GLN A 110 -3.72 -17.08 -19.52
CA GLN A 110 -3.68 -17.66 -20.87
C GLN A 110 -3.51 -16.58 -21.93
N ARG A 111 -4.31 -15.50 -21.83
CA ARG A 111 -4.22 -14.36 -22.74
C ARG A 111 -2.83 -13.71 -22.66
N ALA A 112 -2.32 -13.45 -21.47
CA ALA A 112 -1.07 -12.72 -21.28
C ALA A 112 0.17 -13.51 -21.73
N TYR A 113 0.21 -14.82 -21.48
CA TYR A 113 1.44 -15.61 -21.59
C TYR A 113 1.44 -16.67 -22.70
N ILE A 114 0.29 -17.03 -23.27
CA ILE A 114 0.18 -18.15 -24.24
C ILE A 114 -0.40 -17.71 -25.58
N GLU A 115 -1.47 -16.91 -25.59
CA GLU A 115 -2.17 -16.56 -26.84
C GLU A 115 -1.52 -15.43 -27.65
N ASN A 116 -0.55 -14.72 -27.06
CA ASN A 116 0.10 -13.54 -27.63
C ASN A 116 1.60 -13.73 -27.91
N VAL A 117 2.08 -14.98 -27.91
CA VAL A 117 3.45 -15.36 -28.31
C VAL A 117 3.50 -15.86 -29.74
#